data_AF-A0A511HP60-F1
#
_entry.id   AF-A0A511HP60-F1
#
_cell.length_a   1.000
_cell.length_b   1.000
_cell.length_c   1.000
_cell.angle_alpha   90.00
_cell.angle_beta   90.00
_cell.angle_gamma   90.00
#
_symmetry.space_group_name_H-M   'P 1'
#
loop_
_entity.id
_entity.type
_entity.pdbx_description
1 polymer ?
#
loop_
_entity_poly.entity_id
_entity_poly.type
_entity_poly.pdbx_seq_one_letter_code
_entity_poly.pdbx_strand_id
1 'polypeptide(L)' 'MSAGLSKVLADVPVRTGYLEAQAGVSSLSGAYARLEAGARLRSNLGLFAFGESNARERMAGIGARYTFGW' A
#
# COMPACT_ATOMS: atom_id res chain seq x y z
N MET A 1 -8.83 -0.35 15.89
CA MET A 1 -9.20 0.13 14.54
C MET A 1 -8.56 1.51 14.37
N SER A 2 -7.54 1.63 13.51
CA SER A 2 -6.69 2.83 13.40
C SER A 2 -7.41 3.94 12.61
N ALA A 3 -7.80 5.01 13.31
CA ALA A 3 -8.42 6.21 12.73
C ALA A 3 -7.51 6.97 11.75
N GLY A 4 -6.20 6.67 11.73
CA GLY A 4 -5.25 7.29 10.80
C GLY A 4 -5.41 6.82 9.36
N LEU A 5 -5.81 5.56 9.14
CA LEU A 5 -5.94 4.96 7.81
C LEU A 5 -7.07 5.64 7.00
N SER A 6 -8.18 5.96 7.66
CA SER A 6 -9.37 6.56 7.04
C SER A 6 -9.14 8.00 6.58
N LYS A 7 -8.18 8.72 7.20
CA LYS A 7 -7.92 10.14 6.86
C LYS A 7 -6.99 10.28 5.66
N VAL A 8 -6.01 9.39 5.52
CA VAL A 8 -5.09 9.38 4.36
C VAL A 8 -5.82 8.97 3.08
N LEU A 9 -6.74 8.01 3.16
CA LEU A 9 -7.56 7.59 2.02
C LEU A 9 -8.57 8.65 1.54
N ALA A 10 -8.95 9.61 2.40
CA ALA A 10 -9.97 10.62 2.08
C ALA A 10 -9.41 11.91 1.47
N ASP A 11 -8.12 12.21 1.69
CA ASP A 11 -7.54 13.53 1.38
C ASP A 11 -6.46 13.49 0.29
N VAL A 12 -6.03 12.31 -0.18
CA VAL A 12 -5.09 12.23 -1.31
C VAL A 12 -5.86 12.54 -2.60
N PRO A 13 -5.59 13.68 -3.26
CA PRO A 13 -6.25 14.04 -4.50
C PRO A 13 -6.11 12.88 -5.49
N VAL A 14 -7.26 12.40 -5.96
CA VAL A 14 -7.44 11.25 -6.86
C VAL A 14 -6.85 11.56 -8.24
N ARG A 15 -5.54 11.76 -8.32
CA ARG A 15 -4.83 11.99 -9.57
C ARG A 15 -3.81 10.88 -9.72
N THR A 16 -4.35 9.76 -10.19
CA THR A 16 -3.64 8.70 -10.93
C THR A 16 -2.82 7.70 -10.10
N GLY A 17 -2.38 8.01 -8.88
CA GLY A 17 -1.67 7.03 -8.05
C GLY A 17 -1.39 7.45 -6.61
N TYR A 18 -0.81 6.55 -5.83
CA TYR A 18 -0.35 6.75 -4.45
C TYR A 18 1.03 6.11 -4.24
N LEU A 19 1.79 6.66 -3.30
CA LEU A 19 3.02 6.06 -2.80
C LEU A 19 2.97 6.17 -1.27
N GLU A 20 3.05 5.02 -0.61
CA GLU A 20 3.06 4.91 0.84
C GLU A 20 4.35 4.25 1.28
N ALA A 21 5.01 4.88 2.25
CA ALA A 21 6.17 4.32 2.94
C ALA A 21 5.84 4.20 4.42
N GLN A 22 6.07 3.02 4.97
CA GLN A 22 5.83 2.68 6.38
C GLN A 22 7.08 2.05 6.94
N ALA A 23 7.47 2.43 8.15
CA ALA A 23 8.52 1.76 8.89
C ALA A 23 8.10 1.64 10.35
N GLY A 24 8.44 0.53 10.98
CA GLY A 24 8.03 0.25 12.35
C GLY A 24 8.84 -0.87 12.99
N VAL A 25 8.52 -1.16 14.25
CA VAL A 25 9.14 -2.26 14.99
C VAL A 25 8.02 -3.17 15.47
N SER A 26 8.07 -4.44 15.05
CA SER A 26 7.14 -5.48 15.47
C SER A 26 7.85 -6.47 16.38
N SER A 27 7.22 -6.85 17.49
CA SER A 27 7.80 -7.81 18.44
C SER A 27 8.04 -9.20 17.82
N LEU A 28 7.35 -9.55 16.74
CA LEU A 28 7.46 -10.84 16.06
C LEU A 28 8.56 -10.88 14.98
N SER A 29 8.75 -9.77 14.25
CA SER A 29 9.57 -9.72 13.03
C SER A 29 10.73 -8.73 13.13
N GLY A 30 10.84 -7.99 14.24
CA GLY A 30 11.80 -6.92 14.43
C GLY A 30 11.41 -5.64 13.69
N ALA A 31 12.42 -4.81 13.41
CA ALA A 31 12.24 -3.62 12.57
C ALA A 31 11.81 -4.04 11.16
N TYR A 32 10.80 -3.37 10.64
CA TYR A 32 10.32 -3.56 9.28
C TYR A 32 10.19 -2.22 8.56
N ALA A 33 10.44 -2.25 7.26
CA ALA A 33 10.20 -1.16 6.33
C ALA A 33 9.36 -1.71 5.17
N ARG A 34 8.23 -1.09 4.91
CA ARG A 34 7.32 -1.40 3.81
C ARG A 34 7.15 -0.18 2.93
N LEU A 35 7.24 -0.38 1.63
CA LEU A 35 6.98 0.61 0.61
C LEU A 35 5.93 0.04 -0.34
N GLU A 36 4.87 0.79 -0.59
CA GLU A 36 3.78 0.43 -1.48
C GLU A 36 3.51 1.57 -2.45
N ALA A 37 3.45 1.26 -3.74
CA ALA A 37 3.12 2.21 -4.79
C ALA A 37 1.93 1.66 -5.57
N GLY A 38 0.91 2.49 -5.80
CA GLY A 38 -0.24 2.11 -6.61
C GLY A 38 -0.58 3.15 -7.64
N ALA A 39 -1.11 2.71 -8.77
CA ALA A 39 -1.59 3.57 -9.84
C ALA A 39 -2.96 3.10 -10.31
N ARG A 40 -3.87 4.04 -10.50
CA ARG A 40 -5.17 3.80 -11.13
C ARG A 40 -4.99 3.90 -12.65
N LEU A 41 -5.04 2.76 -13.35
CA LEU A 41 -4.95 2.69 -14.81
C LEU A 41 -6.27 3.10 -15.49
N ARG A 42 -7.40 2.68 -14.92
CA ARG A 42 -8.75 3.01 -15.38
C ARG A 42 -9.64 3.25 -14.17
N SER A 43 -10.82 3.84 -14.37
CA SER A 43 -11.80 4.08 -13.30
C SER A 43 -12.15 2.82 -12.47
N ASN A 44 -12.04 1.64 -13.09
CA ASN A 44 -12.31 0.33 -12.50
C ASN A 44 -11.08 -0.58 -12.34
N LEU A 45 -9.87 -0.15 -12.75
CA LEU A 45 -8.66 -0.97 -12.70
C LEU A 45 -7.50 -0.19 -12.09
N GLY A 46 -6.97 -0.71 -10.98
CA GLY A 46 -5.74 -0.25 -10.34
C GLY A 46 -4.66 -1.32 -10.35
N LEU A 47 -3.40 -0.90 -10.43
CA LEU A 47 -2.23 -1.73 -10.17
C LEU A 47 -1.53 -1.24 -8.91
N PHE A 48 -0.87 -2.15 -8.20
CA PHE A 48 -0.02 -1.80 -7.07
C PHE A 48 1.18 -2.73 -7.01
N ALA A 49 2.26 -2.21 -6.42
CA ALA A 49 3.47 -2.92 -6.12
C ALA A 49 3.84 -2.61 -4.67
N PHE A 50 4.33 -3.61 -3.96
CA PHE A 50 4.84 -3.41 -2.61
C PHE A 50 6.16 -4.16 -2.42
N GLY A 51 6.99 -3.60 -1.54
CA GLY A 51 8.19 -4.23 -1.01
C GLY A 51 8.20 -4.07 0.50
N GLU A 52 8.41 -5.16 1.20
CA GLU A 52 8.63 -5.18 2.64
C GLU A 52 9.99 -5.81 2.94
N SER A 53 10.74 -5.17 3.82
CA SER A 53 12.01 -5.67 4.32
C SER A 53 11.97 -5.62 5.83
N ASN A 54 12.15 -6.77 6.47
CA ASN A 54 12.35 -6.88 7.90
C ASN A 54 13.70 -7.52 8.21
N ALA A 55 14.03 -7.70 9.50
CA ALA A 55 15.32 -8.24 9.93
C ALA A 55 15.57 -9.70 9.47
N ARG A 56 14.51 -10.43 9.12
CA ARG A 56 14.56 -11.85 8.83
C ARG A 56 14.32 -12.16 7.35
N GLU A 57 13.46 -11.40 6.70
CA GLU A 57 12.92 -11.69 5.39
C GLU A 57 12.70 -10.42 4.57
N ARG A 58 12.76 -10.59 3.25
CA ARG A 58 12.42 -9.56 2.26
C ARG A 58 11.33 -10.13 1.38
N MET A 59 10.24 -9.39 1.25
CA MET A 59 9.09 -9.74 0.46
C MET A 59 8.83 -8.63 -0.54
N ALA A 60 8.52 -8.98 -1.78
CA ALA A 60 8.03 -8.02 -2.75
C ALA A 60 6.91 -8.67 -3.56
N GLY A 61 5.97 -7.85 -4.00
CA GLY A 61 4.82 -8.32 -4.76
C GLY A 61 4.26 -7.23 -5.64
N ILE A 62 3.55 -7.67 -6.68
CA ILE A 62 2.76 -6.81 -7.54
C ILE A 62 1.35 -7.37 -7.62
N GLY A 63 0.36 -6.50 -7.80
CA GLY A 63 -1.04 -6.89 -7.84
C GLY A 63 -1.86 -5.96 -8.71
N ALA A 64 -3.02 -6.46 -9.12
CA ALA A 64 -4.04 -5.71 -9.81
C ALA A 64 -5.35 -5.79 -9.01
N ARG A 65 -6.08 -4.69 -8.97
CA ARG A 65 -7.41 -4.61 -8.37
C ARG A 65 -8.40 -4.14 -9.43
N TYR A 66 -9.35 -4.99 -9.75
CA TYR A 66 -10.49 -4.66 -10.58
C TYR A 66 -11.74 -4.46 -9.70
N THR A 67 -12.49 -3.38 -9.92
CA THR A 67 -13.73 -3.10 -9.21
C THR A 67 -14.90 -3.31 -10.16
N PHE A 68 -15.80 -4.23 -9.82
CA PHE A 68 -17.04 -4.44 -10.55
C PHE A 68 -18.08 -3.41 -10.10
N GLY A 69 -18.69 -2.72 -11.06
CA GLY A 69 -19.88 -1.89 -10.82
C GLY A 69 -21.15 -2.72 -11.01
N TRP A 70 -22.20 -2.36 -10.28
CA TRP A 70 -23.58 -2.73 -10.58
C TRP A 70 -24.26 -1.57 -11.30
#